data_AF-A0A4R4ZT58-F1
#
_entry.id   AF-A0A4R4ZT58-F1
#
_cell.length_a   1.000
_cell.length_b   1.000
_cell.length_c   1.000
_cell.angle_alpha   90.00
_cell.angle_beta   90.00
_cell.angle_gamma   90.00
#
_symmetry.space_group_name_H-M   'P 1'
#
loop_
_entity.id
_entity.type
_entity.pdbx_description
1 polymer ?
#
loop_
_entity_poly.entity_id
_entity_poly.type
_entity_poly.pdbx_seq_one_letter_code
_entity_poly.pdbx_strand_id
1 'polypeptide(L)'
;MSADKRAIGRRLRKAREEPPYWTRGDLARLLRNAATPKELPFIAHVPSLEGMIKQWENGRYVPGRRYRLLYARVTGRSEDELFAPEPAAPSLWRSPELNGALSPDDEDRLNLAIRKPYRLDLTVVDSLAAILAAQRRLDDTAGPAAILPATLAQTDAVTGLLGDARGRARDALLPVAGEYVQFAGWLHAELRNDQTSMHLLTDAEALADDAADGTLAAQAANFKGYLARQADNPRGIVRHFLTAYHTPGAAPAQRLGDAVQAAQGLALLGEGAAARRLLNEAEALEEPAARSLPPGTAYWLTPDFQHINVGLALLSLGEHMAAAEHLSAGLEALPPDQRHAPWTGEYYEALERARGQE
;
A
#
# COMPACT_ATOMS: atom_id res chain seq x y z
N MET A 1 -12.25 10.56 -25.24
CA MET A 1 -13.58 11.03 -24.76
C MET A 1 -13.69 10.65 -23.29
N SER A 2 -13.81 11.62 -22.37
CA SER A 2 -13.77 11.38 -20.91
C SER A 2 -14.88 10.40 -20.47
N ALA A 3 -14.55 9.52 -19.51
CA ALA A 3 -15.45 8.53 -18.95
C ALA A 3 -16.71 9.18 -18.32
N ASP A 4 -16.54 10.32 -17.65
CA ASP A 4 -17.62 11.07 -17.01
C ASP A 4 -18.71 11.51 -17.97
N LYS A 5 -18.32 11.96 -19.18
CA LYS A 5 -19.29 12.42 -20.20
C LYS A 5 -20.17 11.26 -20.66
N ARG A 6 -19.61 10.05 -20.79
CA ARG A 6 -20.38 8.84 -21.13
C ARG A 6 -21.31 8.41 -20.00
N ALA A 7 -20.84 8.48 -18.76
CA ALA A 7 -21.63 8.16 -17.57
C ALA A 7 -22.85 9.08 -17.43
N ILE A 8 -22.64 10.39 -17.60
CA ILE A 8 -23.73 11.37 -17.63
C ILE A 8 -24.69 11.05 -18.79
N GLY A 9 -24.17 10.79 -20.00
CA GLY A 9 -25.00 10.44 -21.15
C GLY A 9 -25.91 9.21 -20.92
N ARG A 10 -25.37 8.16 -20.29
CA ARG A 10 -26.15 6.97 -19.89
C ARG A 10 -27.27 7.31 -18.91
N ARG A 11 -26.99 8.14 -17.90
CA ARG A 11 -28.00 8.58 -16.91
C ARG A 11 -29.11 9.38 -17.55
N LEU A 12 -28.79 10.32 -18.44
CA LEU A 12 -29.80 11.10 -19.17
C LEU A 12 -30.67 10.20 -20.05
N ARG A 13 -30.06 9.25 -20.75
CA ARG A 13 -30.79 8.26 -21.55
C ARG A 13 -31.70 7.41 -20.68
N LYS A 14 -31.20 6.91 -19.54
CA LYS A 14 -31.97 6.13 -18.58
C LYS A 14 -33.16 6.93 -18.03
N ALA A 15 -32.95 8.17 -17.59
CA ALA A 15 -34.02 9.04 -17.11
C ALA A 15 -35.08 9.34 -18.19
N ARG A 16 -34.71 9.30 -19.48
CA ARG A 16 -35.67 9.45 -20.58
C ARG A 16 -36.45 8.17 -20.89
N GLU A 17 -35.79 7.01 -20.78
CA GLU A 17 -36.35 5.72 -21.15
C GLU A 17 -37.12 5.03 -20.00
N GLU A 18 -36.85 5.42 -18.75
CA GLU A 18 -37.60 4.99 -17.58
C GLU A 18 -39.03 5.55 -17.57
N PRO A 19 -40.01 4.84 -16.98
CA PRO A 19 -41.39 5.32 -16.94
C PRO A 19 -41.53 6.70 -16.26
N PRO A 20 -42.24 7.66 -16.89
CA PRO A 20 -42.85 7.56 -18.21
C PRO A 20 -41.83 7.72 -19.36
N TYR A 21 -41.88 6.80 -20.32
CA TYR A 21 -40.97 6.81 -21.47
C TYR A 21 -41.22 8.04 -22.36
N TRP A 22 -40.15 8.71 -22.78
CA TRP A 22 -40.20 9.80 -23.76
C TRP A 22 -39.31 9.50 -24.97
N THR A 23 -39.79 9.81 -26.17
CA THR A 23 -38.87 9.97 -27.30
C THR A 23 -37.99 11.20 -27.08
N ARG A 24 -36.87 11.32 -27.80
CA ARG A 24 -36.03 12.53 -27.71
C ARG A 24 -36.79 13.79 -28.13
N GLY A 25 -37.68 13.67 -29.11
CA GLY A 25 -38.59 14.75 -29.51
C GLY A 25 -39.59 15.13 -28.42
N ASP A 26 -40.14 14.15 -27.69
CA ASP A 26 -41.03 14.41 -26.56
C ASP A 26 -40.29 15.11 -25.43
N LEU A 27 -39.09 14.63 -25.08
CA LEU A 27 -38.25 15.27 -24.08
C LEU A 27 -37.86 16.70 -24.50
N ALA A 28 -37.55 16.93 -25.78
CA ALA A 28 -37.29 18.28 -26.28
C ALA A 28 -38.49 19.22 -26.12
N ARG A 29 -39.72 18.75 -26.33
CA ARG A 29 -40.94 19.54 -26.06
C ARG A 29 -41.11 19.80 -24.56
N LEU A 30 -40.91 18.79 -23.72
CA LEU A 30 -41.02 18.92 -22.26
C LEU A 30 -40.01 19.93 -21.69
N LEU A 31 -38.75 19.86 -22.13
CA LEU A 31 -37.72 20.81 -21.71
C LEU A 31 -38.07 22.25 -22.10
N ARG A 32 -38.66 22.46 -23.29
CA ARG A 32 -39.14 23.80 -23.69
C ARG A 32 -40.34 24.26 -22.87
N ASN A 33 -41.28 23.37 -22.57
CA ASN A 33 -42.47 23.69 -21.76
C ASN A 33 -42.12 23.98 -20.29
N ALA A 34 -41.04 23.39 -19.78
CA ALA A 34 -40.53 23.66 -18.43
C ALA A 34 -39.72 24.97 -18.32
N ALA A 35 -39.46 25.64 -19.44
CA ALA A 35 -38.79 26.93 -19.46
C ALA A 35 -39.77 28.07 -19.15
N THR A 36 -39.37 28.99 -18.28
CA THR A 36 -40.12 30.22 -18.02
C THR A 36 -40.18 31.11 -19.27
N PRO A 37 -41.11 32.08 -19.35
CA PRO A 37 -41.17 33.03 -20.47
C PRO A 37 -39.86 33.80 -20.71
N LYS A 38 -39.05 34.01 -19.65
CA LYS A 38 -37.73 34.65 -19.74
C LYS A 38 -36.63 33.71 -20.24
N GLU A 39 -36.72 32.41 -19.97
CA GLU A 39 -35.75 31.41 -20.40
C GLU A 39 -35.99 30.95 -21.85
N LEU A 40 -37.26 30.87 -22.27
CA LEU A 40 -37.69 30.28 -23.54
C LEU A 40 -36.98 30.84 -24.79
N PRO A 41 -36.68 32.15 -24.91
CA PRO A 41 -35.93 32.70 -26.06
C PRO A 41 -34.52 32.11 -26.22
N PHE A 42 -33.94 31.57 -25.13
CA PHE A 42 -32.58 31.01 -25.10
C PHE A 42 -32.53 29.49 -25.21
N ILE A 43 -33.70 28.84 -25.31
CA ILE A 43 -33.81 27.39 -25.46
C ILE A 43 -33.94 27.06 -26.94
N ALA A 44 -33.14 26.11 -27.42
CA ALA A 44 -33.17 25.67 -28.81
C ALA A 44 -34.57 25.15 -29.22
N HIS A 45 -34.96 25.39 -30.46
CA HIS A 45 -36.20 24.82 -31.02
C HIS A 45 -36.13 23.29 -31.06
N VAL A 46 -37.30 22.64 -31.07
CA VAL A 46 -37.45 21.17 -30.89
C VAL A 46 -36.50 20.35 -31.78
N PRO A 47 -36.38 20.59 -33.11
CA PRO A 47 -35.50 19.78 -33.96
C PRO A 47 -34.02 19.87 -33.57
N SER A 48 -33.54 21.08 -33.25
CA SER A 48 -32.16 21.29 -32.81
C SER A 48 -31.92 20.69 -31.43
N LEU A 49 -32.90 20.82 -30.52
CA LEU A 49 -32.81 20.30 -29.16
C LEU A 49 -32.80 18.76 -29.14
N GLU A 50 -33.56 18.12 -30.03
CA GLU A 50 -33.51 16.67 -30.21
C GLU A 50 -32.11 16.19 -30.63
N GLY A 51 -31.47 16.90 -31.55
CA GLY A 51 -30.08 16.64 -31.94
C GLY A 51 -29.10 16.83 -30.78
N MET A 52 -29.30 17.87 -29.97
CA MET A 52 -28.50 18.12 -28.76
C MET A 52 -28.67 17.00 -27.72
N ILE A 53 -29.90 16.56 -27.46
CA ILE A 53 -30.21 15.43 -26.55
C ILE A 53 -29.48 14.17 -27.02
N LYS A 54 -29.54 13.84 -28.32
CA LYS A 54 -28.80 12.70 -28.88
C LYS A 54 -27.29 12.81 -28.62
N GLN A 55 -26.71 13.99 -28.79
CA GLN A 55 -25.28 14.20 -28.55
C GLN A 55 -24.91 14.11 -27.06
N TRP A 56 -25.80 14.55 -26.17
CA TRP A 56 -25.62 14.44 -24.72
C TRP A 56 -25.71 13.00 -24.24
N GLU A 57 -26.72 12.25 -24.68
CA GLU A 57 -26.90 10.84 -24.33
C GLU A 57 -25.75 9.95 -24.82
N ASN A 58 -25.15 10.30 -25.95
CA ASN A 58 -23.97 9.61 -26.48
C ASN A 58 -22.66 10.05 -25.79
N GLY A 59 -22.71 11.00 -24.86
CA GLY A 59 -21.54 11.51 -24.12
C GLY A 59 -20.58 12.36 -24.95
N ARG A 60 -21.01 12.85 -26.13
CA ARG A 60 -20.20 13.73 -26.98
C ARG A 60 -20.05 15.12 -26.34
N TYR A 61 -21.12 15.61 -25.73
CA TYR A 61 -21.18 16.87 -24.98
C TYR A 61 -21.96 16.68 -23.69
N VAL A 62 -21.88 17.65 -22.77
CA VAL A 62 -22.67 17.68 -21.54
C VAL A 62 -23.62 18.88 -21.61
N PRO A 63 -24.88 18.77 -21.16
CA PRO A 63 -25.79 19.92 -21.10
C PRO A 63 -25.18 21.04 -20.25
N GLY A 64 -25.24 22.27 -20.77
CA GLY A 64 -24.88 23.47 -19.99
C GLY A 64 -25.93 23.79 -18.93
N ARG A 65 -25.59 24.66 -17.97
CA ARG A 65 -26.40 24.98 -16.77
C ARG A 65 -27.90 25.18 -17.04
N ARG A 66 -28.25 25.96 -18.06
CA ARG A 66 -29.67 26.20 -18.43
C ARG A 66 -30.44 24.92 -18.73
N TYR A 67 -29.81 23.96 -19.41
CA TYR A 67 -30.46 22.70 -19.77
C TYR A 67 -30.48 21.73 -18.59
N ARG A 68 -29.46 21.75 -17.71
CA ARG A 68 -29.45 20.93 -16.49
C ARG A 68 -30.63 21.25 -15.58
N LEU A 69 -30.91 22.54 -15.37
CA LEU A 69 -32.08 23.01 -14.63
C LEU A 69 -33.40 22.51 -15.24
N LEU A 70 -33.52 22.54 -16.56
CA LEU A 70 -34.72 22.05 -17.25
C LEU A 70 -34.85 20.52 -17.14
N TYR A 71 -33.75 19.78 -17.20
CA TYR A 71 -33.74 18.33 -16.95
C TYR A 71 -34.24 18.02 -15.53
N ALA A 72 -33.75 18.74 -14.52
CA ALA A 72 -34.20 18.57 -13.15
C ALA A 72 -35.72 18.84 -13.00
N ARG A 73 -36.22 19.92 -13.61
CA ARG A 73 -37.66 20.25 -13.60
C ARG A 73 -38.52 19.20 -14.30
N VAL A 74 -38.09 18.67 -15.43
CA VAL A 74 -38.87 17.71 -16.24
C VAL A 74 -38.85 16.31 -15.63
N THR A 75 -37.70 15.87 -15.12
CA THR A 75 -37.51 14.50 -14.61
C THR A 75 -37.83 14.36 -13.13
N GLY A 76 -37.94 15.48 -12.39
CA GLY A 76 -38.10 15.49 -10.93
C GLY A 76 -36.85 15.07 -10.15
N ARG A 77 -35.72 14.87 -10.83
CA ARG A 77 -34.44 14.44 -10.25
C ARG A 77 -33.55 15.64 -9.96
N SER A 78 -32.66 15.53 -8.98
CA SER A 78 -31.71 16.59 -8.68
C SER A 78 -30.65 16.72 -9.79
N GLU A 79 -29.99 17.88 -9.86
CA GLU A 79 -28.84 18.03 -10.76
C GLU A 79 -27.71 17.05 -10.40
N ASP A 80 -27.53 16.75 -9.12
CA ASP A 80 -26.49 15.81 -8.67
C ASP A 80 -26.77 14.39 -9.16
N GLU A 81 -28.03 13.91 -9.08
CA GLU A 81 -28.39 12.58 -9.57
C GLU A 81 -28.08 12.42 -11.08
N LEU A 82 -28.39 13.45 -11.87
CA LEU A 82 -28.26 13.42 -13.33
C LEU A 82 -26.84 13.76 -13.82
N PHE A 83 -26.11 14.61 -13.11
CA PHE A 83 -24.90 15.28 -13.64
C PHE A 83 -23.67 15.20 -12.73
N ALA A 84 -23.75 14.68 -11.50
CA ALA A 84 -22.55 14.47 -10.68
C ALA A 84 -21.58 13.55 -11.42
N PRO A 85 -20.25 13.71 -11.32
CA PRO A 85 -19.32 12.70 -11.83
C PRO A 85 -19.65 11.32 -11.24
N GLU A 86 -19.42 10.24 -12.00
CA GLU A 86 -19.52 8.90 -11.40
C GLU A 86 -18.54 8.88 -10.21
N PRO A 87 -18.92 8.40 -9.02
CA PRO A 87 -17.91 8.09 -8.01
C PRO A 87 -16.91 7.16 -8.69
N ALA A 88 -15.63 7.55 -8.68
CA ALA A 88 -14.59 6.76 -9.31
C ALA A 88 -14.73 5.32 -8.78
N ALA A 89 -14.82 4.34 -9.69
CA ALA A 89 -14.70 2.95 -9.29
C ALA A 89 -13.44 2.84 -8.42
N PRO A 90 -13.46 2.07 -7.32
CA PRO A 90 -12.30 1.93 -6.45
C PRO A 90 -11.11 1.56 -7.32
N SER A 91 -10.13 2.47 -7.36
CA SER A 91 -8.96 2.26 -8.19
C SER A 91 -8.11 1.21 -7.52
N LEU A 92 -7.66 0.23 -8.31
CA LEU A 92 -6.64 -0.71 -7.85
C LEU A 92 -5.37 0.02 -7.38
N TRP A 93 -5.11 1.21 -7.93
CA TRP A 93 -3.85 1.94 -7.79
C TRP A 93 -3.97 3.22 -6.95
N ARG A 94 -5.20 3.63 -6.61
CA ARG A 94 -5.47 4.83 -5.80
C ARG A 94 -6.42 4.50 -4.66
N SER A 95 -5.92 4.59 -3.43
CA SER A 95 -6.77 4.71 -2.26
C SER A 95 -7.10 6.20 -2.02
N PRO A 96 -8.33 6.55 -1.61
CA PRO A 96 -8.69 7.94 -1.26
C PRO A 96 -7.77 8.58 -0.21
N GLU A 97 -7.18 7.74 0.65
CA GLU A 97 -6.22 8.08 1.70
C GLU A 97 -4.80 8.36 1.17
N LEU A 98 -4.49 7.95 -0.07
CA LEU A 98 -3.18 8.10 -0.73
C LEU A 98 -3.15 9.27 -1.75
N ASN A 99 -4.06 10.24 -1.62
CA ASN A 99 -4.15 11.38 -2.52
C ASN A 99 -2.80 12.13 -2.63
N GLY A 100 -2.15 12.03 -3.79
CA GLY A 100 -0.91 12.75 -4.12
C GLY A 100 0.24 11.88 -4.64
N ALA A 101 0.21 10.56 -4.41
CA ALA A 101 1.27 9.65 -4.87
C ALA A 101 1.22 9.34 -6.38
N LEU A 102 0.06 9.54 -7.03
CA LEU A 102 -0.16 9.12 -8.41
C LEU A 102 -1.10 10.08 -9.15
N SER A 103 -0.69 10.57 -10.32
CA SER A 103 -1.55 11.40 -11.16
C SER A 103 -2.57 10.55 -11.94
N PRO A 104 -3.69 11.12 -12.41
CA PRO A 104 -4.61 10.41 -13.32
C PRO A 104 -3.92 9.87 -14.59
N ASP A 105 -2.90 10.57 -15.09
CA ASP A 105 -2.15 10.16 -16.28
C ASP A 105 -1.25 8.95 -16.00
N ASP A 106 -0.64 8.88 -14.81
CA ASP A 106 0.16 7.71 -14.38
C ASP A 106 -0.72 6.48 -14.23
N GLU A 107 -1.93 6.64 -13.70
CA GLU A 107 -2.90 5.57 -13.58
C GLU A 107 -3.36 5.05 -14.96
N ASP A 108 -3.65 5.96 -15.90
CA ASP A 108 -4.02 5.58 -17.27
C ASP A 108 -2.87 4.82 -17.96
N ARG A 109 -1.61 5.24 -17.74
CA ARG A 109 -0.42 4.53 -18.25
C ARG A 109 -0.26 3.16 -17.62
N LEU A 110 -0.46 3.04 -16.30
CA LEU A 110 -0.36 1.78 -15.57
C LEU A 110 -1.46 0.79 -15.99
N ASN A 111 -2.70 1.27 -16.08
CA ASN A 111 -3.82 0.48 -16.62
C ASN A 111 -3.59 0.03 -18.06
N LEU A 112 -2.93 0.87 -18.87
CA LEU A 112 -2.54 0.50 -20.23
C LEU A 112 -1.45 -0.56 -20.24
N ALA A 113 -0.43 -0.46 -19.37
CA ALA A 113 0.64 -1.44 -19.25
C ALA A 113 0.11 -2.82 -18.84
N ILE A 114 -0.81 -2.89 -17.88
CA ILE A 114 -1.47 -4.15 -17.46
C ILE A 114 -2.19 -4.81 -18.63
N ARG A 115 -2.91 -4.02 -19.45
CA ARG A 115 -3.63 -4.55 -20.64
C ARG A 115 -2.70 -4.86 -21.81
N LYS A 116 -1.54 -4.21 -21.86
CA LYS A 116 -0.59 -4.25 -22.97
C LYS A 116 0.84 -4.25 -22.42
N PRO A 117 1.35 -5.38 -21.92
CA PRO A 117 2.64 -5.46 -21.21
C PRO A 117 3.84 -4.92 -22.00
N TYR A 118 3.79 -4.94 -23.34
CA TYR A 118 4.80 -4.32 -24.21
C TYR A 118 4.91 -2.79 -24.08
N ARG A 119 3.98 -2.14 -23.37
CA ARG A 119 4.00 -0.72 -23.02
C ARG A 119 4.64 -0.44 -21.66
N LEU A 120 5.13 -1.47 -20.95
CA LEU A 120 5.86 -1.29 -19.71
C LEU A 120 7.12 -0.46 -19.99
N ASP A 121 7.19 0.70 -19.35
CA ASP A 121 8.34 1.59 -19.36
C ASP A 121 8.80 1.88 -17.93
N LEU A 122 9.95 2.54 -17.78
CA LEU A 122 10.52 2.83 -16.47
C LEU A 122 9.62 3.73 -15.62
N THR A 123 8.84 4.62 -16.22
CA THR A 123 7.91 5.48 -15.48
C THR A 123 6.79 4.67 -14.82
N VAL A 124 6.32 3.61 -15.48
CA VAL A 124 5.35 2.68 -14.89
C VAL A 124 5.97 1.93 -13.71
N VAL A 125 7.24 1.51 -13.82
CA VAL A 125 7.96 0.86 -12.71
C VAL A 125 8.13 1.82 -11.53
N ASP A 126 8.53 3.08 -11.78
CA ASP A 126 8.68 4.10 -10.74
C ASP A 126 7.35 4.37 -10.02
N SER A 127 6.24 4.39 -10.78
CA SER A 127 4.90 4.55 -10.22
C SER A 127 4.51 3.39 -9.31
N LEU A 128 4.82 2.15 -9.71
CA LEU A 128 4.58 0.95 -8.89
C LEU A 128 5.39 0.99 -7.58
N ALA A 129 6.67 1.38 -7.66
CA ALA A 129 7.50 1.53 -6.46
C ALA A 129 6.93 2.62 -5.51
N ALA A 130 6.47 3.75 -6.07
CA ALA A 130 5.85 4.83 -5.29
C ALA A 130 4.53 4.40 -4.63
N ILE A 131 3.69 3.63 -5.33
CA ILE A 131 2.46 3.05 -4.76
C ILE A 131 2.79 2.13 -3.60
N LEU A 132 3.78 1.25 -3.75
CA LEU A 132 4.19 0.34 -2.68
C LEU A 132 4.70 1.08 -1.45
N ALA A 133 5.56 2.09 -1.65
CA ALA A 133 6.05 2.93 -0.56
C ALA A 133 4.88 3.63 0.18
N ALA A 134 3.89 4.11 -0.57
CA ALA A 134 2.69 4.72 0.00
C ALA A 134 1.82 3.71 0.75
N GLN A 135 1.68 2.47 0.25
CA GLN A 135 0.95 1.40 0.93
C GLN A 135 1.58 1.01 2.26
N ARG A 136 2.92 0.93 2.34
CA ARG A 136 3.62 0.68 3.61
C ARG A 136 3.30 1.76 4.65
N ARG A 137 3.24 3.03 4.24
CA ARG A 137 2.84 4.13 5.13
C ARG A 137 1.36 4.08 5.51
N LEU A 138 0.51 3.56 4.63
CA LEU A 138 -0.90 3.40 4.93
C LEU A 138 -1.12 2.32 5.98
N ASP A 139 -0.34 1.23 5.92
CA ASP A 139 -0.33 0.17 6.94
C ASP A 139 -0.10 0.72 8.35
N ASP A 140 0.87 1.63 8.51
CA ASP A 140 1.19 2.29 9.79
C ASP A 140 -0.04 2.97 10.44
N THR A 141 -1.07 3.34 9.66
CA THR A 141 -2.25 4.10 10.14
C THR A 141 -3.57 3.34 10.04
N ALA A 142 -3.80 2.58 8.96
CA ALA A 142 -5.03 1.84 8.70
C ALA A 142 -4.96 0.38 9.19
N GLY A 143 -3.75 -0.14 9.35
CA GLY A 143 -3.47 -1.52 9.75
C GLY A 143 -3.65 -2.56 8.63
N PRO A 144 -3.08 -3.77 8.84
CA PRO A 144 -2.89 -4.74 7.77
C PRO A 144 -4.19 -5.33 7.22
N ALA A 145 -5.21 -5.50 8.07
CA ALA A 145 -6.50 -6.04 7.66
C ALA A 145 -7.24 -5.15 6.64
N ALA A 146 -7.09 -3.83 6.76
CA ALA A 146 -7.76 -2.86 5.91
C ALA A 146 -7.14 -2.84 4.51
N ILE A 147 -5.82 -2.99 4.41
CA ILE A 147 -5.09 -2.82 3.15
C ILE A 147 -4.80 -4.14 2.42
N LEU A 148 -4.80 -5.29 3.12
CA LEU A 148 -4.41 -6.58 2.55
C LEU A 148 -5.13 -6.92 1.23
N PRO A 149 -6.46 -6.80 1.09
CA PRO A 149 -7.14 -7.16 -0.16
C PRO A 149 -6.65 -6.35 -1.36
N ALA A 150 -6.38 -5.05 -1.17
CA ALA A 150 -5.86 -4.19 -2.22
C ALA A 150 -4.40 -4.52 -2.55
N THR A 151 -3.57 -4.73 -1.52
CA THR A 151 -2.17 -5.12 -1.69
C THR A 151 -2.04 -6.44 -2.46
N LEU A 152 -2.84 -7.46 -2.15
CA LEU A 152 -2.83 -8.73 -2.89
C LEU A 152 -3.18 -8.55 -4.36
N ALA A 153 -4.23 -7.78 -4.67
CA ALA A 153 -4.61 -7.50 -6.05
C ALA A 153 -3.51 -6.72 -6.82
N GLN A 154 -2.79 -5.81 -6.14
CA GLN A 154 -1.65 -5.11 -6.71
C GLN A 154 -0.46 -6.07 -6.93
N THR A 155 -0.15 -6.92 -5.95
CA THR A 155 0.90 -7.95 -6.06
C THR A 155 0.65 -8.90 -7.23
N ASP A 156 -0.58 -9.38 -7.40
CA ASP A 156 -0.97 -10.23 -8.54
C ASP A 156 -0.77 -9.50 -9.88
N ALA A 157 -1.17 -8.22 -9.96
CA ALA A 157 -1.00 -7.43 -11.17
C ALA A 157 0.48 -7.17 -11.51
N VAL A 158 1.31 -6.88 -10.50
CA VAL A 158 2.75 -6.60 -10.66
C VAL A 158 3.52 -7.86 -11.03
N THR A 159 3.25 -8.99 -10.37
CA THR A 159 3.89 -10.28 -10.69
C THR A 159 3.45 -10.80 -12.06
N GLY A 160 2.19 -10.59 -12.45
CA GLY A 160 1.70 -10.84 -13.81
C GLY A 160 2.45 -10.01 -14.86
N LEU A 161 2.59 -8.70 -14.62
CA LEU A 161 3.39 -7.80 -15.46
C LEU A 161 4.85 -8.26 -15.58
N LEU A 162 5.46 -8.71 -14.48
CA LEU A 162 6.82 -9.23 -14.48
C LEU A 162 6.96 -10.45 -15.39
N GLY A 163 5.98 -11.37 -15.37
CA GLY A 163 5.96 -12.57 -16.23
C GLY A 163 6.02 -12.24 -17.73
N ASP A 164 5.37 -11.14 -18.14
CA ASP A 164 5.33 -10.69 -19.53
C ASP A 164 6.44 -9.68 -19.91
N ALA A 165 7.06 -9.03 -18.92
CA ALA A 165 8.11 -8.04 -19.12
C ALA A 165 9.38 -8.64 -19.75
N ARG A 166 10.10 -7.85 -20.55
CA ARG A 166 11.36 -8.26 -21.19
C ARG A 166 12.41 -7.12 -21.14
N GLY A 167 13.69 -7.49 -21.18
CA GLY A 167 14.82 -6.56 -21.23
C GLY A 167 14.85 -5.60 -20.03
N ARG A 168 15.32 -4.37 -20.25
CA ARG A 168 15.54 -3.36 -19.18
C ARG A 168 14.30 -3.08 -18.31
N ALA A 169 13.10 -3.19 -18.89
CA ALA A 169 11.86 -3.00 -18.13
C ALA A 169 11.58 -4.15 -17.16
N ARG A 170 11.94 -5.40 -17.54
CA ARG A 170 11.89 -6.55 -16.63
C ARG A 170 12.91 -6.38 -15.51
N ASP A 171 14.15 -6.02 -15.87
CA ASP A 171 15.24 -5.86 -14.90
C ASP A 171 14.90 -4.79 -13.84
N ALA A 172 14.24 -3.70 -14.24
CA ALA A 172 13.77 -2.68 -13.33
C ALA A 172 12.53 -3.11 -12.50
N LEU A 173 11.61 -3.87 -13.10
CA LEU A 173 10.38 -4.31 -12.42
C LEU A 173 10.61 -5.43 -11.40
N LEU A 174 11.62 -6.28 -11.64
CA LEU A 174 11.91 -7.45 -10.82
C LEU A 174 12.08 -7.15 -9.32
N PRO A 175 12.95 -6.22 -8.89
CA PRO A 175 13.07 -5.88 -7.46
C PRO A 175 11.76 -5.32 -6.90
N VAL A 176 11.04 -4.46 -7.66
CA VAL A 176 9.75 -3.90 -7.23
C VAL A 176 8.71 -5.00 -7.01
N ALA A 177 8.64 -5.99 -7.91
CA ALA A 177 7.74 -7.13 -7.77
C ALA A 177 8.10 -7.99 -6.54
N GLY A 178 9.40 -8.22 -6.31
CA GLY A 178 9.89 -8.90 -5.11
C GLY A 178 9.48 -8.18 -3.83
N GLU A 179 9.57 -6.85 -3.81
CA GLU A 179 9.12 -6.03 -2.69
C GLU A 179 7.59 -6.10 -2.45
N TYR A 180 6.77 -6.16 -3.51
CA TYR A 180 5.32 -6.36 -3.40
C TYR A 180 4.97 -7.71 -2.77
N VAL A 181 5.66 -8.77 -3.19
CA VAL A 181 5.50 -10.13 -2.64
C VAL A 181 5.95 -10.16 -1.17
N GLN A 182 7.10 -9.56 -0.86
CA GLN A 182 7.59 -9.43 0.51
C GLN A 182 6.60 -8.68 1.40
N PHE A 183 6.04 -7.57 0.93
CA PHE A 183 5.11 -6.76 1.70
C PHE A 183 3.77 -7.48 1.92
N ALA A 184 3.25 -8.18 0.91
CA ALA A 184 2.11 -9.07 1.12
C ALA A 184 2.40 -10.15 2.18
N GLY A 185 3.62 -10.71 2.18
CA GLY A 185 4.09 -11.62 3.22
C GLY A 185 4.07 -11.00 4.62
N TRP A 186 4.50 -9.74 4.76
CA TRP A 186 4.45 -9.00 6.01
C TRP A 186 3.02 -8.79 6.54
N LEU A 187 2.09 -8.33 5.71
CA LEU A 187 0.69 -8.13 6.11
C LEU A 187 0.05 -9.44 6.58
N HIS A 188 0.39 -10.57 5.94
CA HIS A 188 -0.03 -11.89 6.43
C HIS A 188 0.61 -12.25 7.77
N ALA A 189 1.88 -11.88 8.03
CA ALA A 189 2.56 -12.13 9.30
C ALA A 189 1.85 -11.39 10.45
N GLU A 190 1.53 -10.11 10.27
CA GLU A 190 0.86 -9.30 11.30
C GLU A 190 -0.54 -9.81 11.62
N LEU A 191 -1.23 -10.38 10.63
CA LEU A 191 -2.54 -11.02 10.80
C LEU A 191 -2.47 -12.48 11.27
N ARG A 192 -1.28 -12.96 11.64
CA ARG A 192 -1.01 -14.34 12.08
C ARG A 192 -1.40 -15.42 11.07
N ASN A 193 -1.36 -15.08 9.79
CA ASN A 193 -1.47 -16.01 8.66
C ASN A 193 -0.10 -16.62 8.33
N ASP A 194 0.55 -17.21 9.32
CA ASP A 194 1.98 -17.52 9.34
C ASP A 194 2.42 -18.44 8.18
N GLN A 195 1.58 -19.41 7.78
CA GLN A 195 1.88 -20.31 6.66
C GLN A 195 1.94 -19.58 5.31
N THR A 196 0.95 -18.73 5.03
CA THR A 196 0.91 -17.92 3.80
C THR A 196 2.05 -16.91 3.79
N SER A 197 2.31 -16.28 4.94
CA SER A 197 3.44 -15.36 5.09
C SER A 197 4.77 -16.05 4.77
N MET A 198 5.04 -17.22 5.34
CA MET A 198 6.28 -17.97 5.08
C MET A 198 6.47 -18.32 3.59
N HIS A 199 5.39 -18.69 2.89
CA HIS A 199 5.44 -18.96 1.46
C HIS A 199 5.82 -17.70 0.67
N LEU A 200 5.09 -16.60 0.87
CA LEU A 200 5.35 -15.32 0.19
C LEU A 200 6.75 -14.79 0.48
N LEU A 201 7.23 -14.89 1.72
CA LEU A 201 8.60 -14.48 2.08
C LEU A 201 9.66 -15.38 1.43
N THR A 202 9.36 -16.64 1.15
CA THR A 202 10.25 -17.53 0.38
C THR A 202 10.26 -17.16 -1.09
N ASP A 203 9.11 -16.82 -1.67
CA ASP A 203 9.04 -16.34 -3.05
C ASP A 203 9.76 -15.00 -3.20
N ALA A 204 9.67 -14.12 -2.20
CA ALA A 204 10.40 -12.85 -2.18
C ALA A 204 11.91 -13.04 -2.13
N GLU A 205 12.43 -14.00 -1.36
CA GLU A 205 13.87 -14.34 -1.38
C GLU A 205 14.30 -14.81 -2.78
N ALA A 206 13.52 -15.67 -3.43
CA ALA A 206 13.82 -16.12 -4.79
C ALA A 206 13.84 -14.96 -5.81
N LEU A 207 12.89 -14.03 -5.71
CA LEU A 207 12.86 -12.82 -6.55
C LEU A 207 14.04 -11.88 -6.25
N ALA A 208 14.47 -11.79 -4.98
CA ALA A 208 15.62 -11.00 -4.57
C ALA A 208 16.93 -11.59 -5.14
N ASP A 209 17.09 -12.91 -5.11
CA ASP A 209 18.22 -13.61 -5.71
C ASP A 209 18.28 -13.36 -7.23
N ASP A 210 17.15 -13.48 -7.93
CA ASP A 210 17.05 -13.18 -9.36
C ASP A 210 17.40 -11.71 -9.67
N ALA A 211 17.08 -10.78 -8.75
CA ALA A 211 17.38 -9.35 -8.88
C ALA A 211 18.80 -8.97 -8.43
N ALA A 212 19.52 -9.89 -7.76
CA ALA A 212 20.71 -9.60 -6.97
C ALA A 212 20.50 -8.46 -5.94
N ASP A 213 19.32 -8.42 -5.32
CA ASP A 213 18.94 -7.41 -4.32
C ASP A 213 19.13 -7.94 -2.90
N GLY A 214 20.31 -7.66 -2.34
CA GLY A 214 20.65 -8.05 -0.97
C GLY A 214 19.78 -7.41 0.12
N THR A 215 19.23 -6.23 -0.14
CA THR A 215 18.39 -5.53 0.85
C THR A 215 17.02 -6.18 0.98
N LEU A 216 16.44 -6.59 -0.16
CA LEU A 216 15.19 -7.34 -0.21
C LEU A 216 15.36 -8.75 0.38
N ALA A 217 16.43 -9.45 0.00
CA ALA A 217 16.73 -10.79 0.53
C ALA A 217 16.89 -10.76 2.06
N ALA A 218 17.62 -9.78 2.59
CA ALA A 218 17.77 -9.60 4.04
C ALA A 218 16.42 -9.32 4.71
N GLN A 219 15.59 -8.45 4.12
CA GLN A 219 14.29 -8.11 4.71
C GLN A 219 13.32 -9.30 4.72
N ALA A 220 13.29 -10.11 3.66
CA ALA A 220 12.46 -11.30 3.60
C ALA A 220 12.88 -12.33 4.67
N ALA A 221 14.19 -12.56 4.82
CA ALA A 221 14.74 -13.42 5.86
C ALA A 221 14.45 -12.89 7.29
N ASN A 222 14.57 -11.57 7.50
CA ASN A 222 14.21 -10.90 8.75
C ASN A 222 12.75 -11.19 9.15
N PHE A 223 11.81 -11.08 8.21
CA PHE A 223 10.40 -11.38 8.48
C PHE A 223 10.11 -12.86 8.74
N LYS A 224 10.89 -13.78 8.18
CA LYS A 224 10.83 -15.20 8.61
C LYS A 224 11.33 -15.37 10.05
N GLY A 225 12.32 -14.58 10.46
CA GLY A 225 12.79 -14.51 11.85
C GLY A 225 11.70 -14.00 12.80
N TYR A 226 10.96 -12.97 12.38
CA TYR A 226 9.77 -12.51 13.09
C TYR A 226 8.73 -13.63 13.26
N LEU A 227 8.37 -14.36 12.20
CA LEU A 227 7.43 -15.50 12.31
C LEU A 227 7.93 -16.57 13.29
N ALA A 228 9.23 -16.88 13.27
CA ALA A 228 9.81 -17.82 14.21
C ALA A 228 9.74 -17.33 15.66
N ARG A 229 9.91 -16.04 15.90
CA ARG A 229 9.76 -15.41 17.21
C ARG A 229 8.32 -15.49 17.70
N GLN A 230 7.37 -15.18 16.83
CA GLN A 230 5.93 -15.27 17.08
C GLN A 230 5.43 -16.71 17.32
N ALA A 231 6.21 -17.71 16.95
CA ALA A 231 5.96 -19.13 17.17
C ALA A 231 6.76 -19.73 18.35
N ASP A 232 7.43 -18.88 19.15
CA ASP A 232 8.33 -19.29 20.25
C ASP A 232 9.35 -20.37 19.81
N ASN A 233 9.98 -20.13 18.65
CA ASN A 233 10.98 -21.02 18.08
C ASN A 233 12.37 -20.36 18.07
N PRO A 234 13.13 -20.41 19.18
CA PRO A 234 14.47 -19.81 19.29
C PRO A 234 15.44 -20.27 18.19
N ARG A 235 15.39 -21.54 17.77
CA ARG A 235 16.23 -22.03 16.67
C ARG A 235 15.86 -21.39 15.33
N GLY A 236 14.58 -21.14 15.10
CA GLY A 236 14.09 -20.40 13.94
C GLY A 236 14.53 -18.94 13.96
N ILE A 237 14.46 -18.28 15.12
CA ILE A 237 14.94 -16.90 15.32
C ILE A 237 16.41 -16.80 14.90
N VAL A 238 17.28 -17.60 15.51
CA VAL A 238 18.73 -17.60 15.21
C VAL A 238 18.98 -17.85 13.72
N ARG A 239 18.36 -18.88 13.14
CA ARG A 239 18.55 -19.25 11.73
C ARG A 239 18.20 -18.11 10.77
N HIS A 240 17.02 -17.52 10.92
CA HIS A 240 16.54 -16.54 9.95
C HIS A 240 17.20 -15.18 10.11
N PHE A 241 17.40 -14.70 11.34
CA PHE A 241 18.10 -13.44 11.57
C PHE A 241 19.59 -13.52 11.25
N LEU A 242 20.29 -14.64 11.52
CA LEU A 242 21.67 -14.79 11.04
C LEU A 242 21.76 -14.88 9.51
N THR A 243 20.74 -15.47 8.87
CA THR A 243 20.66 -15.45 7.39
C THR A 243 20.58 -14.00 6.90
N ALA A 244 19.66 -13.20 7.43
CA ALA A 244 19.51 -11.78 7.10
C ALA A 244 20.78 -10.96 7.37
N TYR A 245 21.40 -11.16 8.56
CA TYR A 245 22.63 -10.50 8.98
C TYR A 245 23.81 -10.72 8.03
N HIS A 246 23.93 -11.95 7.50
CA HIS A 246 25.02 -12.36 6.61
C HIS A 246 24.69 -12.19 5.13
N THR A 247 23.48 -11.76 4.76
CA THR A 247 23.09 -11.54 3.36
C THR A 247 24.01 -10.50 2.70
N PRO A 248 24.70 -10.86 1.59
CA PRO A 248 25.49 -9.90 0.83
C PRO A 248 24.62 -8.76 0.33
N GLY A 249 25.01 -7.50 0.61
CA GLY A 249 24.25 -6.32 0.23
C GLY A 249 23.20 -5.85 1.25
N ALA A 250 23.03 -6.56 2.37
CA ALA A 250 22.19 -6.07 3.47
C ALA A 250 22.71 -4.72 4.00
N ALA A 251 21.78 -3.77 4.22
CA ALA A 251 22.13 -2.45 4.72
C ALA A 251 22.65 -2.51 6.16
N PRO A 252 23.54 -1.61 6.61
CA PRO A 252 24.04 -1.62 7.99
C PRO A 252 22.95 -1.59 9.06
N ALA A 253 21.88 -0.83 8.84
CA ALA A 253 20.73 -0.76 9.75
C ALA A 253 19.95 -2.08 9.84
N GLN A 254 19.82 -2.82 8.72
CA GLN A 254 19.22 -4.17 8.72
C GLN A 254 20.09 -5.12 9.51
N ARG A 255 21.39 -5.17 9.18
CA ARG A 255 22.37 -6.03 9.87
C ARG A 255 22.42 -5.78 11.37
N LEU A 256 22.35 -4.52 11.81
CA LEU A 256 22.31 -4.19 13.24
C LEU A 256 21.10 -4.85 13.90
N GLY A 257 19.89 -4.61 13.40
CA GLY A 257 18.67 -5.20 13.95
C GLY A 257 18.68 -6.72 13.89
N ASP A 258 19.15 -7.29 12.78
CA ASP A 258 19.26 -8.74 12.59
C ASP A 258 20.21 -9.39 13.60
N ALA A 259 21.38 -8.77 13.85
CA ALA A 259 22.32 -9.25 14.86
C ALA A 259 21.70 -9.24 16.26
N VAL A 260 20.99 -8.17 16.63
CA VAL A 260 20.32 -8.06 17.93
C VAL A 260 19.24 -9.13 18.09
N GLN A 261 18.41 -9.35 17.08
CA GLN A 261 17.35 -10.36 17.14
C GLN A 261 17.90 -11.80 17.13
N ALA A 262 18.98 -12.05 16.38
CA ALA A 262 19.70 -13.33 16.47
C ALA A 262 20.32 -13.53 17.87
N ALA A 263 20.84 -12.47 18.50
CA ALA A 263 21.35 -12.54 19.87
C ALA A 263 20.25 -12.88 20.88
N GLN A 264 19.05 -12.33 20.71
CA GLN A 264 17.87 -12.74 21.50
C GLN A 264 17.63 -14.26 21.36
N GLY A 265 17.60 -14.77 20.12
CA GLY A 265 17.41 -16.20 19.87
C GLY A 265 18.48 -17.08 20.53
N LEU A 266 19.75 -16.66 20.49
CA LEU A 266 20.86 -17.34 21.16
C LEU A 266 20.69 -17.33 22.69
N ALA A 267 20.27 -16.20 23.26
CA ALA A 267 20.01 -16.08 24.69
C ALA A 267 18.89 -17.02 25.16
N LEU A 268 17.79 -17.12 24.40
CA LEU A 268 16.69 -18.06 24.66
C LEU A 268 17.13 -19.53 24.58
N LEU A 269 18.18 -19.84 23.84
CA LEU A 269 18.79 -21.18 23.78
C LEU A 269 19.79 -21.44 24.92
N GLY A 270 20.04 -20.46 25.80
CA GLY A 270 21.05 -20.54 26.86
C GLY A 270 22.47 -20.23 26.38
N GLU A 271 22.65 -19.76 25.15
CA GLU A 271 23.95 -19.44 24.55
C GLU A 271 24.39 -18.00 24.85
N GLY A 272 24.32 -17.59 26.12
CA GLY A 272 24.51 -16.20 26.53
C GLY A 272 25.85 -15.57 26.10
N ALA A 273 26.94 -16.34 26.10
CA ALA A 273 28.23 -15.86 25.62
C ALA A 273 28.24 -15.57 24.10
N ALA A 274 27.51 -16.36 23.30
CA ALA A 274 27.38 -16.11 21.86
C ALA A 274 26.47 -14.90 21.59
N ALA A 275 25.36 -14.81 22.33
CA ALA A 275 24.47 -13.65 22.29
C ALA A 275 25.21 -12.34 22.60
N ARG A 276 26.03 -12.30 23.67
CA ARG A 276 26.82 -11.10 24.02
C ARG A 276 27.81 -10.70 22.92
N ARG A 277 28.50 -11.68 22.31
CA ARG A 277 29.40 -11.38 21.19
C ARG A 277 28.66 -10.74 20.03
N LEU A 278 27.49 -11.27 19.68
CA LEU A 278 26.69 -10.74 18.58
C LEU A 278 26.09 -9.36 18.88
N LEU A 279 25.74 -9.08 20.15
CA LEU A 279 25.36 -7.71 20.58
C LEU A 279 26.53 -6.73 20.42
N ASN A 280 27.76 -7.12 20.77
CA ASN A 280 28.94 -6.27 20.57
C ASN A 280 29.22 -6.04 19.06
N GLU A 281 28.97 -7.05 18.22
CA GLU A 281 29.05 -6.89 16.76
C GLU A 281 27.97 -5.94 16.22
N ALA A 282 26.77 -5.94 16.82
CA ALA A 282 25.70 -5.01 16.48
C ALA A 282 26.05 -3.56 16.88
N GLU A 283 26.66 -3.35 18.04
CA GLU A 283 27.12 -2.03 18.50
C GLU A 283 28.11 -1.40 17.49
N ALA A 284 29.01 -2.21 16.92
CA ALA A 284 29.94 -1.76 15.89
C ALA A 284 29.25 -1.32 14.57
N LEU A 285 27.96 -1.65 14.38
CA LEU A 285 27.16 -1.24 13.21
C LEU A 285 26.37 0.04 13.45
N GLU A 286 26.30 0.58 14.66
CA GLU A 286 25.53 1.80 14.98
C GLU A 286 26.00 3.01 14.18
N GLU A 287 27.31 3.28 14.18
CA GLU A 287 27.86 4.44 13.46
C GLU A 287 27.71 4.31 11.93
N PRO A 288 28.00 3.15 11.29
CA PRO A 288 27.62 2.92 9.89
C PRO A 288 26.12 3.10 9.61
N ALA A 289 25.25 2.56 10.47
CA ALA A 289 23.79 2.63 10.29
C ALA A 289 23.29 4.08 10.37
N ALA A 290 23.79 4.88 11.32
CA ALA A 290 23.44 6.29 11.48
C ALA A 290 23.89 7.18 10.29
N ARG A 291 24.90 6.75 9.54
CA ARG A 291 25.41 7.48 8.35
C ARG A 291 24.68 7.14 7.04
N SER A 292 23.78 6.16 7.06
CA SER A 292 23.05 5.71 5.86
C SER A 292 21.55 5.80 6.05
N LEU A 293 20.83 6.15 4.99
CA LEU A 293 19.38 5.99 4.97
C LEU A 293 19.03 4.49 4.93
N PRO A 294 18.08 4.02 5.75
CA PRO A 294 17.57 2.66 5.62
C PRO A 294 16.96 2.43 4.22
N PRO A 295 16.98 1.19 3.72
CA PRO A 295 16.32 0.86 2.47
C PRO A 295 14.81 1.08 2.58
N GLY A 296 14.14 1.34 1.46
CA GLY A 296 12.69 1.59 1.44
C GLY A 296 11.85 0.42 1.97
N THR A 297 12.37 -0.80 1.86
CA THR A 297 11.81 -2.04 2.45
C THR A 297 11.91 -2.10 3.98
N ALA A 298 12.70 -1.22 4.59
CA ALA A 298 13.00 -1.20 6.02
C ALA A 298 13.14 0.24 6.57
N TYR A 299 12.34 1.17 6.06
CA TYR A 299 12.47 2.62 6.35
C TYR A 299 12.35 2.97 7.85
N TRP A 300 11.75 2.09 8.64
CA TRP A 300 11.50 2.28 10.07
C TRP A 300 12.73 1.96 10.93
N LEU A 301 13.82 1.41 10.36
CA LEU A 301 15.05 1.08 11.08
C LEU A 301 15.88 2.34 11.41
N THR A 302 15.31 3.21 12.23
CA THR A 302 16.00 4.37 12.82
C THR A 302 16.92 3.90 13.95
N PRO A 303 17.93 4.70 14.36
CA PRO A 303 18.75 4.39 15.53
C PRO A 303 17.89 4.12 16.78
N ASP A 304 16.88 4.96 17.00
CA ASP A 304 16.00 4.86 18.18
C ASP A 304 15.15 3.57 18.18
N PHE A 305 14.75 3.08 17.00
CA PHE A 305 13.99 1.84 16.86
C PHE A 305 14.78 0.62 17.35
N GLN A 306 16.10 0.66 17.39
CA GLN A 306 16.89 -0.51 17.79
C GLN A 306 16.86 -0.75 19.30
N HIS A 307 16.55 0.27 20.11
CA HIS A 307 16.50 0.13 21.57
C HIS A 307 15.48 -0.94 22.02
N ILE A 308 14.31 -1.01 21.38
CA ILE A 308 13.30 -2.03 21.71
C ILE A 308 13.79 -3.46 21.45
N ASN A 309 14.52 -3.70 20.35
CA ASN A 309 15.09 -5.01 20.03
C ASN A 309 16.23 -5.38 20.99
N VAL A 310 17.09 -4.41 21.34
CA VAL A 310 18.19 -4.63 22.31
C VAL A 310 17.59 -5.01 23.67
N GLY A 311 16.54 -4.33 24.09
CA GLY A 311 15.83 -4.65 25.32
C GLY A 311 15.28 -6.08 25.37
N LEU A 312 14.74 -6.61 24.26
CA LEU A 312 14.31 -8.01 24.17
C LEU A 312 15.49 -9.00 24.33
N ALA A 313 16.63 -8.71 23.71
CA ALA A 313 17.82 -9.53 23.82
C ALA A 313 18.37 -9.55 25.26
N LEU A 314 18.45 -8.37 25.90
CA LEU A 314 18.88 -8.23 27.30
C LEU A 314 17.93 -8.94 28.27
N LEU A 315 16.61 -8.84 28.04
CA LEU A 315 15.62 -9.56 28.86
C LEU A 315 15.84 -11.07 28.76
N SER A 316 16.12 -11.56 27.55
CA SER A 316 16.38 -12.99 27.29
C SER A 316 17.70 -13.46 27.91
N LEU A 317 18.63 -12.55 28.19
CA LEU A 317 19.89 -12.80 28.92
C LEU A 317 19.72 -12.73 30.46
N GLY A 318 18.54 -12.35 30.95
CA GLY A 318 18.29 -12.14 32.38
C GLY A 318 18.78 -10.78 32.91
N GLU A 319 19.14 -9.85 32.03
CA GLU A 319 19.60 -8.51 32.40
C GLU A 319 18.42 -7.55 32.55
N HIS A 320 17.56 -7.84 33.53
CA HIS A 320 16.24 -7.20 33.70
C HIS A 320 16.28 -5.67 33.78
N MET A 321 17.19 -5.10 34.56
CA MET A 321 17.35 -3.63 34.69
C MET A 321 17.69 -2.98 33.34
N ALA A 322 18.74 -3.47 32.67
CA ALA A 322 19.16 -2.93 31.38
C ALA A 322 18.09 -3.15 30.30
N ALA A 323 17.39 -4.28 30.33
CA ALA A 323 16.25 -4.54 29.45
C ALA A 323 15.13 -3.50 29.64
N ALA A 324 14.76 -3.20 30.89
CA ALA A 324 13.72 -2.21 31.18
C ALA A 324 14.11 -0.80 30.71
N GLU A 325 15.38 -0.41 30.87
CA GLU A 325 15.91 0.88 30.38
C GLU A 325 15.79 0.98 28.86
N HIS A 326 16.30 -0.01 28.13
CA HIS A 326 16.27 -0.03 26.66
C HIS A 326 14.84 -0.09 26.10
N LEU A 327 13.97 -0.94 26.67
CA LEU A 327 12.56 -1.02 26.25
C LEU A 327 11.82 0.30 26.50
N SER A 328 12.04 0.92 27.66
CA SER A 328 11.41 2.21 27.98
C SER A 328 11.87 3.30 27.00
N ALA A 329 13.19 3.44 26.80
CA ALA A 329 13.75 4.44 25.89
C ALA A 329 13.25 4.26 24.45
N GLY A 330 13.25 3.02 23.94
CA GLY A 330 12.78 2.73 22.59
C GLY A 330 11.29 3.02 22.40
N LEU A 331 10.43 2.64 23.35
CA LEU A 331 9.00 2.91 23.30
C LEU A 331 8.68 4.42 23.41
N GLU A 332 9.44 5.16 24.21
CA GLU A 332 9.29 6.62 24.33
C GLU A 332 9.74 7.37 23.07
N ALA A 333 10.73 6.84 22.35
CA ALA A 333 11.23 7.44 21.12
C ALA A 333 10.33 7.20 19.90
N LEU A 334 9.35 6.30 19.99
CA LEU A 334 8.40 6.07 18.89
C LEU A 334 7.56 7.34 18.61
N PRO A 335 7.27 7.61 17.31
CA PRO A 335 6.32 8.63 16.91
C PRO A 335 4.98 8.49 17.67
N PRO A 336 4.31 9.59 18.05
CA PRO A 336 3.10 9.53 18.88
C PRO A 336 1.99 8.63 18.33
N ASP A 337 1.86 8.56 17.01
CA ASP A 337 0.91 7.71 16.27
C ASP A 337 1.28 6.21 16.29
N GLN A 338 2.54 5.87 16.56
CA GLN A 338 3.04 4.50 16.60
C GLN A 338 3.16 3.91 18.01
N ARG A 339 3.18 4.73 19.07
CA ARG A 339 3.35 4.26 20.46
C ARG A 339 2.33 3.18 20.87
N HIS A 340 1.12 3.24 20.34
CA HIS A 340 0.05 2.29 20.63
C HIS A 340 -0.33 1.42 19.43
N ALA A 341 0.54 1.33 18.42
CA ALA A 341 0.31 0.46 17.29
C ALA A 341 0.26 -1.02 17.74
N PRO A 342 -0.54 -1.89 17.10
CA PRO A 342 -0.69 -3.28 17.53
C PRO A 342 0.65 -4.05 17.66
N TRP A 343 1.64 -3.75 16.82
CA TRP A 343 2.95 -4.39 16.86
C TRP A 343 3.78 -4.04 18.10
N THR A 344 3.47 -2.93 18.82
CA THR A 344 4.26 -2.55 20.01
C THR A 344 3.93 -3.37 21.26
N GLY A 345 2.81 -4.12 21.25
CA GLY A 345 2.29 -4.84 22.42
C GLY A 345 3.31 -5.78 23.06
N GLU A 346 4.08 -6.51 22.26
CA GLU A 346 5.11 -7.44 22.75
C GLU A 346 6.23 -6.74 23.52
N TYR A 347 6.57 -5.51 23.16
CA TYR A 347 7.63 -4.75 23.84
C TYR A 347 7.13 -4.18 25.16
N TYR A 348 5.86 -3.78 25.25
CA TYR A 348 5.23 -3.42 26.52
C TYR A 348 5.15 -4.62 27.47
N GLU A 349 4.75 -5.80 26.98
CA GLU A 349 4.74 -7.02 27.79
C GLU A 349 6.15 -7.40 28.28
N ALA A 350 7.16 -7.26 27.41
CA ALA A 350 8.55 -7.47 27.79
C ALA A 350 9.02 -6.45 28.85
N LEU A 351 8.58 -5.19 28.76
CA LEU A 351 8.93 -4.15 29.72
C LEU A 351 8.34 -4.43 31.10
N GLU A 352 7.07 -4.85 31.16
CA GLU A 352 6.43 -5.23 32.42
C GLU A 352 7.11 -6.45 33.04
N ARG A 353 7.49 -7.45 32.23
CA ARG A 353 8.28 -8.61 32.70
C ARG A 353 9.65 -8.21 33.23
N ALA A 354 10.32 -7.26 32.59
CA ALA A 354 11.63 -6.77 33.02
C ALA A 354 11.53 -6.07 34.39
N ARG A 355 10.52 -5.22 34.59
CA ARG A 355 10.28 -4.50 35.85
C ARG A 355 9.80 -5.40 36.98
N GLY A 356 9.03 -6.44 36.68
CA GLY A 356 8.49 -7.37 37.69
C GLY A 356 9.50 -8.36 38.28
N GLN A 357 10.77 -8.32 37.84
CA GLN A 357 11.87 -9.19 38.31
C GLN A 357 12.91 -8.42 39.14
N GLU A 358 12.64 -7.14 39.48
CA GLU A 358 13.35 -6.38 40.53
C GLU A 358 13.05 -6.94 41.93
#